data_AF-G1KXI1-F1
#
_entry.id   AF-G1KXI1-F1
#
_cell.length_a   1.000
_cell.length_b   1.000
_cell.length_c   1.000
_cell.angle_alpha   90.00
_cell.angle_beta   90.00
_cell.angle_gamma   90.00
#
_symmetry.space_group_name_H-M   'P 1'
#
loop_
_entity.id
_entity.type
_entity.pdbx_description
1 polymer ?
#
loop_
_entity_poly.entity_id
_entity_poly.type
_entity_poly.pdbx_seq_one_letter_code
_entity_poly.pdbx_strand_id
1 'polypeptide(L)'
;MYYANIFLIPLPPTQLPFSVIGSLNGVHMFGSNLDVLLTAACTENTRVMWKVFHNSITLIVLSSDEGASDFSLGRLLENVFNAMVLILGLEELVNARNIERLKKDLKACYKLIDSFLEPGKCSADLTQCMECAVTPSRAVLQECLEAFASAAESRFGCLLVSGRVLCATEQWWQLAAPEAMLLVWLVQSLPPHASRDLPVYLPHGSPTVPHRFLTFQLVPGLEVVLLCGPNPSLQCVTDELVRPFWQPLLDLLKASAGAPLQCLPPGIALAPEILGLLLINQDQRKSLFTVHPHGSWTEGSEMSLKDRLRALRSFYASAISLYFPSEKQEEIYGRSLWCLPPYEHSICTVVAI
;
A
#
# COMPACT_ATOMS: atom_id res chain seq x y z
N MET A 1 -33.17 0.23 -0.85
CA MET A 1 -31.71 0.03 -0.95
C MET A 1 -31.15 -0.01 0.45
N TYR A 2 -30.57 -1.13 0.87
CA TYR A 2 -29.86 -1.23 2.13
C TYR A 2 -28.45 -0.69 1.89
N TYR A 3 -28.18 0.53 2.34
CA TYR A 3 -26.83 1.09 2.29
C TYR A 3 -26.00 0.51 3.42
N ALA A 4 -24.90 -0.17 3.08
CA ALA A 4 -23.89 -0.56 4.05
C ALA A 4 -23.01 0.67 4.33
N ASN A 5 -23.44 1.52 5.26
CA ASN A 5 -22.59 2.61 5.74
C ASN A 5 -21.50 2.03 6.64
N ILE A 6 -20.32 1.80 6.07
CA ILE A 6 -19.14 1.33 6.80
C ILE A 6 -18.30 2.56 7.15
N PHE A 7 -18.44 3.00 8.39
CA PHE A 7 -17.63 4.08 8.93
C PHE A 7 -16.26 3.51 9.35
N LEU A 8 -15.22 3.81 8.58
CA LEU A 8 -13.85 3.55 8.99
C LEU A 8 -13.30 4.84 9.53
N ILE A 9 -13.46 4.99 10.83
CA ILE A 9 -12.91 6.12 11.57
C ILE A 9 -11.52 5.67 12.02
N PRO A 10 -10.44 6.34 11.61
CA PRO A 10 -9.16 6.21 12.29
C PRO A 10 -9.34 6.78 13.68
N LEU A 11 -9.06 6.03 14.75
CA LEU A 11 -8.64 6.45 16.12
C LEU A 11 -9.09 5.40 17.18
N PRO A 12 -8.42 5.31 18.35
CA PRO A 12 -8.63 4.26 19.37
C PRO A 12 -10.07 4.30 19.95
N PRO A 13 -10.50 3.34 20.82
CA PRO A 13 -11.79 2.61 20.77
C PRO A 13 -13.06 3.40 21.14
N THR A 14 -13.11 4.70 20.89
CA THR A 14 -14.32 5.51 21.01
C THR A 14 -15.00 5.58 19.65
N GLN A 15 -16.02 4.73 19.47
CA GLN A 15 -16.96 4.90 18.37
C GLN A 15 -17.48 6.34 18.39
N LEU A 16 -17.50 6.99 17.21
CA LEU A 16 -18.16 8.29 17.10
C LEU A 16 -19.60 8.18 17.61
N PRO A 17 -20.13 9.21 18.29
CA PRO A 17 -21.52 9.20 18.72
C PRO A 17 -22.45 8.94 17.53
N PHE A 18 -23.49 8.14 17.73
CA PHE A 18 -24.49 7.84 16.69
C PHE A 18 -25.09 9.10 16.06
N SER A 19 -25.19 10.20 16.82
CA SER A 19 -25.63 11.50 16.32
C SER A 19 -24.69 12.08 15.25
N VAL A 20 -23.37 11.96 15.43
CA VAL A 20 -22.36 12.45 14.47
C VAL A 20 -22.40 11.61 13.19
N ILE A 21 -22.43 10.29 13.37
CA ILE A 21 -22.55 9.31 12.28
C ILE A 21 -23.83 9.56 11.47
N GLY A 22 -24.96 9.76 12.16
CA GLY A 22 -26.26 10.06 11.57
C GLY A 22 -26.26 11.38 10.80
N SER A 23 -25.64 12.43 11.35
CA SER A 23 -25.53 13.73 10.68
C SER A 23 -24.67 13.65 9.41
N LEU A 24 -23.49 13.01 9.45
CA LEU A 24 -22.62 12.85 8.29
C LEU A 24 -23.32 12.09 7.16
N ASN A 25 -24.05 11.04 7.51
CA ASN A 25 -24.87 10.30 6.55
C ASN A 25 -26.05 11.14 6.05
N GLY A 26 -26.68 11.93 6.92
CA GLY A 26 -27.78 12.83 6.55
C GLY A 26 -27.36 13.87 5.51
N VAL A 27 -26.18 14.48 5.66
CA VAL A 27 -25.63 15.45 4.70
C VAL A 27 -25.35 14.78 3.35
N HIS A 28 -24.75 13.58 3.35
CA HIS A 28 -24.52 12.80 2.13
C HIS A 28 -25.84 12.45 1.41
N MET A 29 -26.84 11.94 2.15
CA MET A 29 -28.14 11.59 1.61
C MET A 29 -28.92 12.80 1.08
N PHE A 30 -28.78 13.97 1.72
CA PHE A 30 -29.41 15.21 1.24
C PHE A 30 -28.88 15.61 -0.14
N GLY A 31 -27.56 15.55 -0.35
CA GLY A 31 -26.96 15.79 -1.67
C GLY A 31 -27.46 14.79 -2.71
N SER A 32 -27.46 13.50 -2.37
CA SER A 32 -27.93 12.44 -3.27
C SER A 32 -29.39 12.60 -3.70
N ASN A 33 -30.27 13.10 -2.82
CA ASN A 33 -31.68 13.36 -3.16
C ASN A 33 -31.86 14.53 -4.14
N LEU A 34 -30.84 15.37 -4.30
CA LEU A 34 -30.81 16.49 -5.23
C LEU A 34 -29.96 16.19 -6.46
N ASP A 35 -29.58 14.92 -6.67
CA ASP A 35 -28.65 14.49 -7.73
C ASP A 35 -27.29 15.20 -7.67
N VAL A 36 -26.84 15.59 -6.47
CA VAL A 36 -25.54 16.22 -6.22
C VAL A 36 -24.63 15.26 -5.46
N LEU A 37 -23.46 14.96 -6.01
CA LEU A 37 -22.43 14.17 -5.34
C LEU A 37 -21.62 15.04 -4.38
N LEU A 38 -21.81 14.85 -3.08
CA LEU A 38 -20.95 15.45 -2.07
C LEU A 38 -19.63 14.67 -2.00
N THR A 39 -18.52 15.31 -2.38
CA THR A 39 -17.19 14.68 -2.38
C THR A 39 -16.35 15.13 -1.20
N ALA A 40 -16.38 16.41 -0.83
CA ALA A 40 -15.63 16.93 0.31
C ALA A 40 -16.32 18.13 0.96
N ALA A 41 -16.02 18.36 2.24
CA ALA A 41 -16.38 19.55 3.00
C ALA A 41 -15.20 19.96 3.88
N CYS A 42 -14.95 21.26 4.00
CA CYS A 42 -13.89 21.81 4.83
C CYS A 42 -14.49 22.80 5.83
N THR A 43 -14.09 22.67 7.09
CA THR A 43 -14.26 23.68 8.13
C THR A 43 -12.89 24.28 8.48
N GLU A 44 -12.85 25.23 9.42
CA GLU A 44 -11.59 25.87 9.84
C GLU A 44 -10.52 24.85 10.29
N ASN A 45 -10.93 23.79 11.00
CA ASN A 45 -10.00 22.85 11.65
C ASN A 45 -10.24 21.39 11.22
N THR A 46 -11.11 21.13 10.26
CA THR A 46 -11.47 19.75 9.89
C THR A 46 -11.81 19.64 8.42
N ARG A 47 -11.27 18.60 7.79
CA ARG A 47 -11.61 18.20 6.44
C ARG A 47 -12.36 16.89 6.47
N VAL A 48 -13.46 16.82 5.74
CA VAL A 48 -14.28 15.61 5.60
C VAL A 48 -14.39 15.27 4.13
N MET A 49 -14.20 13.99 3.80
CA MET A 49 -14.31 13.49 2.42
C MET A 49 -15.18 12.25 2.38
N TRP A 50 -16.05 12.18 1.38
CA TRP A 50 -16.94 11.06 1.09
C TRP A 50 -16.56 10.45 -0.24
N LYS A 51 -16.59 9.12 -0.30
CA LYS A 51 -16.46 8.39 -1.55
C LYS A 51 -17.40 7.19 -1.57
N VAL A 52 -18.20 7.13 -2.63
CA VAL A 52 -19.14 6.03 -2.87
C VAL A 52 -18.50 5.04 -3.84
N PHE A 53 -18.48 3.78 -3.46
CA PHE A 53 -17.94 2.69 -4.27
C PHE A 53 -19.06 1.74 -4.67
N HIS A 54 -19.21 1.53 -5.99
CA HIS A 54 -20.19 0.63 -6.60
C HIS A 54 -21.64 0.84 -6.12
N ASN A 55 -21.99 2.05 -5.71
CA ASN A 55 -23.30 2.41 -5.13
C ASN A 55 -23.74 1.53 -3.94
N SER A 56 -22.79 0.82 -3.31
CA SER A 56 -23.04 -0.12 -2.22
C SER A 56 -22.38 0.34 -0.92
N ILE A 57 -21.10 0.75 -1.02
CA ILE A 57 -20.26 1.08 0.13
C ILE A 57 -19.94 2.57 0.08
N THR A 58 -20.29 3.29 1.14
CA THR A 58 -19.89 4.69 1.33
C THR A 58 -18.81 4.76 2.40
N LEU A 59 -17.64 5.27 2.04
CA LEU A 59 -16.54 5.53 2.97
C LEU A 59 -16.44 7.03 3.25
N ILE A 60 -16.20 7.36 4.52
CA ILE A 60 -16.09 8.73 5.00
C ILE A 60 -14.82 8.82 5.82
N VAL A 61 -13.96 9.79 5.49
CA VAL A 61 -12.76 10.11 6.28
C VAL A 61 -12.87 11.52 6.83
N LEU A 62 -12.47 11.68 8.09
CA LEU A 62 -12.34 12.95 8.77
C LEU A 62 -10.89 13.14 9.18
N SER A 63 -10.33 14.30 8.91
CA SER A 63 -8.99 14.67 9.36
C SER A 63 -8.99 16.07 9.96
N SER A 64 -8.35 16.20 11.12
CA SER A 64 -8.02 17.49 11.75
C SER A 64 -6.55 17.87 11.55
N ASP A 65 -5.81 17.13 10.72
CA ASP A 65 -4.42 17.43 10.40
C ASP A 65 -4.36 18.58 9.39
N GLU A 66 -3.65 19.65 9.72
CA GLU A 66 -3.46 20.80 8.84
C GLU A 66 -2.70 20.44 7.55
N GLY A 67 -1.94 19.34 7.55
CA GLY A 67 -1.27 18.80 6.38
C GLY A 67 -2.15 17.91 5.48
N ALA A 68 -3.40 17.65 5.84
CA ALA A 68 -4.27 16.75 5.09
C ALA A 68 -4.81 17.41 3.80
N SER A 69 -4.31 16.92 2.67
CA SER A 69 -4.79 17.30 1.33
C SER A 69 -5.94 16.40 0.86
N ASP A 70 -6.80 16.92 -0.03
CA ASP A 70 -7.85 16.12 -0.71
C ASP A 70 -7.25 14.94 -1.45
N PHE A 71 -6.07 15.11 -2.05
CA PHE A 71 -5.33 14.04 -2.69
C PHE A 71 -5.01 12.91 -1.70
N SER A 72 -4.39 13.21 -0.56
CA SER A 72 -4.02 12.20 0.44
C SER A 72 -5.23 11.49 1.04
N LEU A 73 -6.31 12.21 1.33
CA LEU A 73 -7.54 11.62 1.86
C LEU A 73 -8.26 10.75 0.82
N GLY A 74 -8.30 11.20 -0.44
CA GLY A 74 -8.84 10.44 -1.55
C GLY A 74 -8.06 9.15 -1.81
N ARG A 75 -6.73 9.20 -1.76
CA ARG A 75 -5.85 8.01 -1.85
C ARG A 75 -6.13 7.04 -0.71
N LEU A 76 -6.27 7.54 0.53
CA LEU A 76 -6.58 6.71 1.69
C LEU A 76 -7.92 5.97 1.50
N LEU A 77 -8.99 6.67 1.09
CA LEU A 77 -10.29 6.04 0.85
C LEU A 77 -10.22 4.94 -0.22
N GLU A 78 -9.46 5.15 -1.29
CA GLU A 78 -9.23 4.13 -2.32
C GLU A 78 -8.44 2.93 -1.79
N ASN A 79 -7.34 3.17 -1.07
CA ASN A 79 -6.54 2.10 -0.48
C ASN A 79 -7.35 1.26 0.50
N VAL A 80 -8.22 1.90 1.28
CA VAL A 80 -9.11 1.22 2.22
C VAL A 80 -10.15 0.37 1.49
N PHE A 81 -10.79 0.89 0.45
CA PHE A 81 -11.72 0.08 -0.35
C PHE A 81 -11.01 -1.08 -1.04
N ASN A 82 -9.86 -0.84 -1.66
CA ASN A 82 -9.06 -1.87 -2.30
C ASN A 82 -8.58 -2.93 -1.29
N ALA A 83 -8.26 -2.55 -0.04
CA ALA A 83 -7.93 -3.48 1.04
C ALA A 83 -9.13 -4.35 1.44
N MET A 84 -10.36 -3.80 1.45
CA MET A 84 -11.56 -4.63 1.66
C MET A 84 -11.74 -5.64 0.54
N VAL A 85 -11.59 -5.20 -0.72
CA VAL A 85 -11.68 -6.10 -1.87
C VAL A 85 -10.60 -7.17 -1.76
N LEU A 86 -9.36 -6.81 -1.42
CA LEU A 86 -8.25 -7.75 -1.25
C LEU A 86 -8.58 -8.90 -0.29
N ILE A 87 -9.24 -8.59 0.83
CA ILE A 87 -9.49 -9.57 1.90
C ILE A 87 -10.83 -10.32 1.72
N LEU A 88 -11.87 -9.65 1.23
CA LEU A 88 -13.23 -10.18 1.19
C LEU A 88 -13.72 -10.53 -0.22
N GLY A 89 -13.16 -9.90 -1.24
CA GLY A 89 -13.65 -9.95 -2.62
C GLY A 89 -14.74 -8.92 -2.88
N LEU A 90 -14.85 -8.47 -4.13
CA LEU A 90 -15.76 -7.41 -4.54
C LEU A 90 -17.23 -7.85 -4.47
N GLU A 91 -17.54 -9.11 -4.78
CA GLU A 91 -18.93 -9.59 -4.77
C GLU A 91 -19.56 -9.54 -3.38
N GLU A 92 -18.80 -9.90 -2.33
CA GLU A 92 -19.27 -9.86 -0.96
C GLU A 92 -19.54 -8.42 -0.49
N LEU A 93 -18.82 -7.42 -1.03
CA LEU A 93 -19.02 -6.00 -0.72
C LEU A 93 -20.22 -5.40 -1.47
N VAL A 94 -20.38 -5.73 -2.76
CA VAL A 94 -21.42 -5.13 -3.62
C VAL A 94 -22.77 -5.82 -3.44
N ASN A 95 -22.77 -7.14 -3.25
CA ASN A 95 -23.99 -7.95 -3.16
C ASN A 95 -24.32 -8.40 -1.73
N ALA A 96 -23.88 -7.64 -0.73
CA ALA A 96 -24.06 -7.97 0.68
C ALA A 96 -25.55 -8.09 1.07
N ARG A 97 -26.04 -9.33 1.23
CA ARG A 97 -27.43 -9.61 1.66
C ARG A 97 -27.61 -9.49 3.16
N ASN A 98 -26.56 -9.70 3.94
CA ASN A 98 -26.57 -9.66 5.40
C ASN A 98 -25.51 -8.69 5.91
N ILE A 99 -25.96 -7.49 6.31
CA ILE A 99 -25.09 -6.41 6.77
C ILE A 99 -24.35 -6.76 8.07
N GLU A 100 -24.98 -7.50 8.98
CA GLU A 100 -24.35 -7.90 10.25
C GLU A 100 -23.22 -8.91 10.02
N ARG A 101 -23.40 -9.82 9.04
CA ARG A 101 -22.32 -10.70 8.59
C ARG A 101 -21.19 -9.88 7.95
N LEU A 102 -21.51 -8.97 7.03
CA LEU A 102 -20.50 -8.12 6.39
C LEU A 102 -19.66 -7.35 7.42
N LYS A 103 -20.31 -6.73 8.42
CA LYS A 103 -19.61 -6.05 9.54
C LYS A 103 -18.66 -6.96 10.30
N LYS A 104 -19.02 -8.24 10.48
CA LYS A 104 -18.16 -9.22 11.13
C LYS A 104 -16.95 -9.56 10.24
N ASP A 105 -17.18 -9.77 8.95
CA ASP A 105 -16.15 -10.17 8.00
C ASP A 105 -15.14 -9.02 7.76
N LEU A 106 -15.61 -7.76 7.75
CA LEU A 106 -14.75 -6.56 7.69
C LEU A 106 -13.75 -6.44 8.84
N LYS A 107 -13.97 -7.11 9.98
CA LYS A 107 -12.96 -7.12 11.06
C LYS A 107 -11.64 -7.74 10.60
N ALA A 108 -11.65 -8.59 9.57
CA ALA A 108 -10.44 -9.17 9.01
C ALA A 108 -9.54 -8.13 8.34
N CYS A 109 -10.09 -7.05 7.77
CA CYS A 109 -9.30 -6.00 7.13
C CYS A 109 -8.89 -4.86 8.07
N TYR A 110 -9.36 -4.82 9.32
CA TYR A 110 -9.06 -3.72 10.25
C TYR A 110 -7.57 -3.55 10.50
N LYS A 111 -6.81 -4.63 10.71
CA LYS A 111 -5.35 -4.54 10.89
C LYS A 111 -4.63 -3.90 9.70
N LEU A 112 -5.05 -4.23 8.48
CA LEU A 112 -4.50 -3.65 7.27
C LEU A 112 -4.90 -2.17 7.16
N ILE A 113 -6.16 -1.84 7.46
CA ILE A 113 -6.64 -0.46 7.42
C ILE A 113 -5.96 0.41 8.48
N ASP A 114 -5.87 -0.06 9.71
CA ASP A 114 -5.18 0.61 10.82
C ASP A 114 -3.72 0.90 10.44
N SER A 115 -3.08 0.01 9.69
CA SER A 115 -1.71 0.21 9.23
C SER A 115 -1.52 1.34 8.22
N PHE A 116 -2.55 1.75 7.47
CA PHE A 116 -2.49 2.98 6.64
C PHE A 116 -2.59 4.25 7.49
N LEU A 117 -3.25 4.14 8.63
CA LEU A 117 -3.52 5.25 9.55
C LEU A 117 -2.36 5.46 10.53
N GLU A 118 -1.54 4.42 10.74
CA GLU A 118 -0.35 4.50 11.55
C GLU A 118 0.71 5.42 10.91
N PRO A 119 1.15 6.47 11.63
CA PRO A 119 2.14 7.40 11.10
C PRO A 119 3.50 6.71 10.97
N GLY A 120 4.10 6.83 9.80
CA GLY A 120 5.54 6.60 9.61
C GLY A 120 5.96 5.18 9.24
N LYS A 121 5.09 4.38 8.59
CA LYS A 121 5.46 3.06 8.05
C LYS A 121 6.10 3.11 6.66
N CYS A 122 5.45 3.73 5.69
CA CYS A 122 5.89 3.77 4.29
C CYS A 122 5.28 5.00 3.59
N SER A 123 5.74 5.32 2.38
CA SER A 123 5.13 6.33 1.49
C SER A 123 4.38 5.73 0.29
N ALA A 124 4.38 4.39 0.16
CA ALA A 124 3.82 3.69 -1.00
C ALA A 124 2.30 3.85 -1.13
N ASP A 125 1.59 4.09 -0.03
CA ASP A 125 0.15 4.39 0.01
C ASP A 125 -0.20 5.68 -0.74
N LEU A 126 0.68 6.68 -0.67
CA LEU A 126 0.52 7.96 -1.37
C LEU A 126 1.01 7.90 -2.81
N THR A 127 2.17 7.28 -3.05
CA THR A 127 2.81 7.26 -4.37
C THR A 127 2.28 6.17 -5.29
N GLN A 128 1.60 5.15 -4.75
CA GLN A 128 1.22 3.92 -5.45
C GLN A 128 2.43 3.22 -6.10
N CYS A 129 3.64 3.51 -5.63
CA CYS A 129 4.88 2.90 -6.11
C CYS A 129 5.42 1.95 -5.07
N MET A 130 5.92 0.80 -5.51
CA MET A 130 6.50 -0.20 -4.62
C MET A 130 7.83 0.29 -4.07
N GLU A 131 7.92 0.34 -2.75
CA GLU A 131 9.18 0.65 -2.08
C GLU A 131 10.19 -0.48 -2.28
N CYS A 132 11.33 -0.15 -2.88
CA CYS A 132 12.38 -1.10 -3.18
C CYS A 132 13.55 -0.98 -2.20
N ALA A 133 14.31 -2.05 -2.05
CA ALA A 133 15.60 -2.07 -1.38
C ALA A 133 16.72 -2.29 -2.38
N VAL A 134 17.85 -1.60 -2.20
CA VAL A 134 19.05 -1.80 -3.02
C VAL A 134 19.98 -2.74 -2.30
N THR A 135 20.45 -3.77 -2.98
CA THR A 135 21.49 -4.69 -2.49
C THR A 135 22.44 -5.05 -3.64
N PRO A 136 23.76 -5.14 -3.40
CA PRO A 136 24.73 -5.50 -4.43
C PRO A 136 24.50 -6.92 -4.98
N SER A 137 23.86 -7.79 -4.20
CA SER A 137 23.63 -9.19 -4.54
C SER A 137 22.27 -9.46 -5.21
N ARG A 138 21.61 -8.41 -5.72
CA ARG A 138 20.27 -8.48 -6.29
C ARG A 138 20.15 -9.48 -7.44
N ALA A 139 21.16 -9.59 -8.31
CA ALA A 139 21.11 -10.47 -9.48
C ALA A 139 20.97 -11.95 -9.07
N VAL A 140 21.79 -12.40 -8.13
CA VAL A 140 21.75 -13.78 -7.60
C VAL A 140 20.41 -14.08 -6.91
N LEU A 141 19.90 -13.11 -6.13
CA LEU A 141 18.60 -13.25 -5.45
C LEU A 141 17.42 -13.23 -6.43
N GLN A 142 17.51 -12.48 -7.53
CA GLN A 142 16.52 -12.47 -8.60
C GLN A 142 16.48 -13.81 -9.35
N GLU A 143 17.63 -14.35 -9.75
CA GLU A 143 17.72 -15.66 -10.41
C GLU A 143 17.14 -16.78 -9.52
N CYS A 144 17.49 -16.79 -8.24
CA CYS A 144 16.94 -17.75 -7.28
C CYS A 144 15.42 -17.59 -7.14
N LEU A 145 14.92 -16.35 -7.03
CA LEU A 145 13.49 -16.09 -6.91
C LEU A 145 12.71 -16.57 -8.14
N GLU A 146 13.24 -16.36 -9.35
CA GLU A 146 12.61 -16.83 -10.59
C GLU A 146 12.56 -18.35 -10.66
N ALA A 147 13.67 -19.01 -10.34
CA ALA A 147 13.72 -20.47 -10.29
C ALA A 147 12.79 -21.05 -9.22
N PHE A 148 12.73 -20.42 -8.04
CA PHE A 148 11.82 -20.80 -6.94
C PHE A 148 10.35 -20.61 -7.33
N ALA A 149 9.99 -19.46 -7.90
CA ALA A 149 8.62 -19.19 -8.36
C ALA A 149 8.21 -20.18 -9.46
N SER A 150 9.09 -20.45 -10.42
CA SER A 150 8.85 -21.44 -11.47
C SER A 150 8.67 -22.86 -10.92
N ALA A 151 9.48 -23.27 -9.93
CA ALA A 151 9.35 -24.58 -9.29
C ALA A 151 8.06 -24.70 -8.47
N ALA A 152 7.60 -23.60 -7.89
CA ALA A 152 6.31 -23.49 -7.21
C ALA A 152 5.14 -23.26 -8.19
N GLU A 153 5.33 -23.44 -9.51
CA GLU A 153 4.31 -23.22 -10.54
C GLU A 153 3.61 -21.85 -10.45
N SER A 154 4.30 -20.85 -9.90
CA SER A 154 3.81 -19.49 -9.71
C SER A 154 4.51 -18.55 -10.68
N ARG A 155 3.72 -17.64 -11.27
CA ARG A 155 4.26 -16.54 -12.08
C ARG A 155 4.59 -15.31 -11.25
N PHE A 156 4.02 -15.22 -10.06
CA PHE A 156 4.09 -14.03 -9.21
C PHE A 156 4.89 -14.38 -7.96
N GLY A 157 6.13 -13.92 -7.92
CA GLY A 157 7.03 -14.08 -6.77
C GLY A 157 7.69 -12.76 -6.41
N CYS A 158 7.83 -12.50 -5.12
CA CYS A 158 8.52 -11.32 -4.60
C CYS A 158 9.31 -11.66 -3.34
N LEU A 159 10.52 -11.09 -3.22
CA LEU A 159 11.36 -11.18 -2.04
C LEU A 159 11.33 -9.83 -1.31
N LEU A 160 10.95 -9.87 -0.04
CA LEU A 160 10.76 -8.71 0.81
C LEU A 160 11.82 -8.66 1.90
N VAL A 161 12.36 -7.46 2.15
CA VAL A 161 13.25 -7.16 3.28
C VAL A 161 12.67 -5.98 4.07
N SER A 162 12.29 -6.23 5.32
CA SER A 162 11.67 -5.24 6.22
C SER A 162 10.50 -4.50 5.56
N GLY A 163 9.69 -5.22 4.77
CA GLY A 163 8.55 -4.66 4.05
C GLY A 163 8.87 -3.97 2.72
N ARG A 164 10.13 -3.94 2.27
CA ARG A 164 10.56 -3.39 0.98
C ARG A 164 10.87 -4.50 -0.02
N VAL A 165 10.67 -4.23 -1.30
CA VAL A 165 10.90 -5.20 -2.38
C VAL A 165 12.36 -5.22 -2.77
N LEU A 166 13.02 -6.35 -2.57
CA LEU A 166 14.41 -6.57 -2.96
C LEU A 166 14.50 -7.04 -4.42
N CYS A 167 13.71 -8.04 -4.76
CA CYS A 167 13.55 -8.55 -6.11
C CYS A 167 12.12 -9.08 -6.31
N ALA A 168 11.66 -9.13 -7.56
CA ALA A 168 10.36 -9.68 -7.91
C ALA A 168 10.37 -10.16 -9.36
N THR A 169 9.58 -11.20 -9.64
CA THR A 169 9.34 -11.74 -11.00
C THR A 169 8.78 -10.67 -11.93
N GLU A 170 8.97 -10.79 -13.24
CA GLU A 170 8.45 -9.83 -14.22
C GLU A 170 6.93 -9.62 -14.09
N GLN A 171 6.17 -10.70 -13.94
CA GLN A 171 4.71 -10.65 -13.85
C GLN A 171 4.24 -9.94 -12.57
N TRP A 172 5.02 -9.98 -11.50
CA TRP A 172 4.73 -9.19 -10.29
C TRP A 172 4.75 -7.69 -10.58
N TRP A 173 5.71 -7.21 -11.39
CA TRP A 173 5.77 -5.80 -11.78
C TRP A 173 4.64 -5.38 -12.73
N GLN A 174 3.98 -6.34 -13.36
CA GLN A 174 2.84 -6.11 -14.25
C GLN A 174 1.49 -6.02 -13.50
N LEU A 175 1.44 -6.39 -12.21
CA LEU A 175 0.26 -6.19 -11.36
C LEU A 175 -0.15 -4.71 -11.35
N ALA A 176 -1.43 -4.43 -11.11
CA ALA A 176 -1.84 -3.04 -10.94
C ALA A 176 -1.17 -2.47 -9.69
N ALA A 177 -0.73 -1.20 -9.78
CA ALA A 177 -0.02 -0.48 -8.72
C ALA A 177 -0.63 -0.68 -7.31
N PRO A 178 -1.95 -0.44 -7.10
CA PRO A 178 -2.57 -0.65 -5.80
C PRO A 178 -2.50 -2.10 -5.32
N GLU A 179 -2.54 -3.09 -6.21
CA GLU A 179 -2.53 -4.51 -5.85
C GLU A 179 -1.16 -4.93 -5.34
N ALA A 180 -0.10 -4.61 -6.09
CA ALA A 180 1.26 -4.94 -5.70
C ALA A 180 1.64 -4.26 -4.39
N MET A 181 1.26 -2.98 -4.22
CA MET A 181 1.43 -2.25 -2.97
C MET A 181 0.68 -2.92 -1.82
N LEU A 182 -0.60 -3.25 -2.01
CA LEU A 182 -1.44 -3.87 -0.99
C LEU A 182 -0.94 -5.24 -0.54
N LEU A 183 -0.42 -6.06 -1.45
CA LEU A 183 0.13 -7.37 -1.10
C LEU A 183 1.35 -7.24 -0.19
N VAL A 184 2.26 -6.31 -0.49
CA VAL A 184 3.42 -6.02 0.36
C VAL A 184 2.96 -5.46 1.71
N TRP A 185 2.00 -4.54 1.70
CA TRP A 185 1.47 -3.93 2.92
C TRP A 185 0.73 -4.94 3.81
N LEU A 186 0.01 -5.89 3.21
CA LEU A 186 -0.63 -6.99 3.91
C LEU A 186 0.40 -7.79 4.72
N VAL A 187 1.53 -8.17 4.12
CA VAL A 187 2.62 -8.87 4.82
C VAL A 187 3.08 -8.09 6.05
N GLN A 188 3.27 -6.78 5.92
CA GLN A 188 3.71 -5.91 7.02
C GLN A 188 2.67 -5.77 8.14
N SER A 189 1.37 -5.90 7.82
CA SER A 189 0.28 -5.82 8.80
C SER A 189 0.07 -7.11 9.61
N LEU A 190 0.66 -8.22 9.16
CA LEU A 190 0.47 -9.54 9.75
C LEU A 190 1.50 -9.83 10.85
N PRO A 191 1.11 -10.54 11.92
CA PRO A 191 2.03 -10.92 12.99
C PRO A 191 3.08 -11.93 12.48
N PRO A 192 4.37 -11.81 12.85
CA PRO A 192 5.44 -12.68 12.36
C PRO A 192 5.08 -14.16 12.41
N HIS A 193 5.29 -14.88 11.31
CA HIS A 193 4.97 -16.30 11.20
C HIS A 193 5.92 -16.98 10.20
N ALA A 194 6.23 -18.26 10.42
CA ALA A 194 7.16 -19.02 9.57
C ALA A 194 6.62 -19.19 8.14
N SER A 195 5.35 -19.60 8.01
CA SER A 195 4.66 -19.66 6.72
C SER A 195 3.18 -19.33 6.84
N ARG A 196 2.57 -18.73 5.81
CA ARG A 196 1.14 -18.36 5.79
C ARG A 196 0.52 -18.72 4.45
N ASP A 197 -0.78 -18.99 4.47
CA ASP A 197 -1.61 -19.22 3.29
C ASP A 197 -2.91 -18.43 3.46
N LEU A 198 -3.07 -17.39 2.66
CA LEU A 198 -4.19 -16.46 2.76
C LEU A 198 -4.91 -16.37 1.42
N PRO A 199 -6.25 -16.49 1.38
CA PRO A 199 -6.99 -16.11 0.19
C PRO A 199 -6.92 -14.58 0.02
N VAL A 200 -6.58 -14.13 -1.18
CA VAL A 200 -6.60 -12.71 -1.55
C VAL A 200 -7.27 -12.53 -2.90
N TYR A 201 -8.00 -11.44 -3.08
CA TYR A 201 -8.57 -11.03 -4.36
C TYR A 201 -7.75 -9.87 -4.91
N LEU A 202 -7.56 -9.77 -6.22
CA LEU A 202 -6.83 -8.64 -6.79
C LEU A 202 -7.85 -7.56 -7.20
N PRO A 203 -7.88 -6.37 -6.56
CA PRO A 203 -8.93 -5.36 -6.77
C PRO A 203 -9.22 -4.95 -8.21
N HIS A 204 -8.25 -5.09 -9.12
CA HIS A 204 -8.36 -4.75 -10.53
C HIS A 204 -8.26 -5.99 -11.43
N GLY A 205 -7.30 -6.89 -11.16
CA GLY A 205 -7.03 -8.05 -12.01
C GLY A 205 -8.03 -9.18 -11.83
N SER A 206 -8.47 -9.44 -10.60
CA SER A 206 -9.36 -10.57 -10.27
C SER A 206 -10.16 -10.31 -8.99
N PRO A 207 -11.07 -9.32 -8.99
CA PRO A 207 -11.74 -8.85 -7.78
C PRO A 207 -12.75 -9.85 -7.22
N THR A 208 -13.17 -10.84 -8.01
CA THR A 208 -14.20 -11.84 -7.65
C THR A 208 -13.65 -13.26 -7.50
N VAL A 209 -12.39 -13.49 -7.89
CA VAL A 209 -11.75 -14.82 -7.86
C VAL A 209 -10.56 -14.79 -6.89
N PRO A 210 -10.59 -15.59 -5.82
CA PRO A 210 -9.50 -15.61 -4.86
C PRO A 210 -8.27 -16.33 -5.42
N HIS A 211 -7.12 -15.77 -5.11
CA HIS A 211 -5.80 -16.36 -5.29
C HIS A 211 -5.26 -16.77 -3.92
N ARG A 212 -4.34 -17.74 -3.89
CA ARG A 212 -3.63 -18.11 -2.68
C ARG A 212 -2.36 -17.28 -2.58
N PHE A 213 -2.27 -16.47 -1.54
CA PHE A 213 -1.11 -15.67 -1.19
C PHE A 213 -0.32 -16.41 -0.11
N LEU A 214 0.80 -16.97 -0.53
CA LEU A 214 1.70 -17.72 0.33
C LEU A 214 2.85 -16.83 0.77
N THR A 215 3.19 -16.85 2.06
CA THR A 215 4.36 -16.13 2.59
C THR A 215 5.24 -17.11 3.37
N PHE A 216 6.56 -16.97 3.24
CA PHE A 216 7.53 -17.80 3.95
C PHE A 216 8.65 -16.92 4.50
N GLN A 217 8.83 -16.96 5.82
CA GLN A 217 9.93 -16.27 6.48
C GLN A 217 11.20 -17.08 6.33
N LEU A 218 12.18 -16.52 5.61
CA LEU A 218 13.47 -17.17 5.36
C LEU A 218 14.45 -16.89 6.50
N VAL A 219 14.53 -15.62 6.91
CA VAL A 219 15.23 -15.14 8.10
C VAL A 219 14.42 -13.99 8.73
N PRO A 220 14.64 -13.61 9.99
CA PRO A 220 13.93 -12.48 10.59
C PRO A 220 14.05 -11.21 9.73
N GLY A 221 12.92 -10.63 9.36
CA GLY A 221 12.84 -9.45 8.50
C GLY A 221 12.91 -9.73 7.00
N LEU A 222 13.11 -10.98 6.56
CA LEU A 222 13.15 -11.35 5.14
C LEU A 222 12.15 -12.46 4.82
N GLU A 223 11.20 -12.14 3.95
CA GLU A 223 10.11 -13.03 3.56
C GLU A 223 10.04 -13.17 2.04
N VAL A 224 9.85 -14.39 1.55
CA VAL A 224 9.46 -14.64 0.16
C VAL A 224 7.95 -14.82 0.09
N VAL A 225 7.33 -14.22 -0.93
CA VAL A 225 5.89 -14.32 -1.17
C VAL A 225 5.61 -14.85 -2.56
N LEU A 226 4.53 -15.63 -2.67
CA LEU A 226 4.02 -16.17 -3.92
C LEU A 226 2.53 -15.88 -4.02
N LEU A 227 2.08 -15.50 -5.22
CA LEU A 227 0.66 -15.44 -5.55
C LEU A 227 0.36 -16.55 -6.56
N CYS A 228 -0.36 -17.57 -6.10
CA CYS A 228 -0.61 -18.79 -6.86
C CYS A 228 -2.11 -19.11 -6.94
N GLY A 229 -2.45 -20.03 -7.83
CA GLY A 229 -3.81 -20.54 -7.98
C GLY A 229 -4.12 -21.63 -6.94
N PRO A 230 -4.82 -22.71 -7.33
CA PRO A 230 -5.14 -23.80 -6.41
C PRO A 230 -3.91 -24.61 -5.97
N ASN A 231 -2.89 -24.70 -6.83
CA ASN A 231 -1.61 -25.35 -6.55
C ASN A 231 -0.49 -24.29 -6.51
N PRO A 232 0.61 -24.52 -5.77
CA PRO A 232 0.94 -25.69 -4.92
C PRO A 232 0.41 -25.58 -3.47
N SER A 233 0.39 -26.67 -2.71
CA SER A 233 -0.01 -26.64 -1.29
C SER A 233 1.06 -25.96 -0.42
N LEU A 234 0.65 -25.33 0.70
CA LEU A 234 1.60 -24.67 1.62
C LEU A 234 2.68 -25.63 2.13
N GLN A 235 2.30 -26.87 2.44
CA GLN A 235 3.20 -27.91 2.94
C GLN A 235 4.24 -28.31 1.89
N CYS A 236 3.81 -28.57 0.65
CA CYS A 236 4.71 -28.91 -0.45
C CYS A 236 5.79 -27.83 -0.65
N VAL A 237 5.40 -26.55 -0.72
CA VAL A 237 6.38 -25.47 -0.88
C VAL A 237 7.32 -25.38 0.33
N THR A 238 6.77 -25.48 1.56
CA THR A 238 7.57 -25.37 2.80
C THR A 238 8.62 -26.47 2.89
N ASP A 239 8.23 -27.72 2.65
CA ASP A 239 9.07 -28.89 2.90
C ASP A 239 10.01 -29.18 1.73
N GLU A 240 9.54 -28.99 0.48
CA GLU A 240 10.26 -29.41 -0.72
C GLU A 240 11.00 -28.28 -1.44
N LEU A 241 10.54 -27.02 -1.33
CA LEU A 241 11.09 -25.91 -2.13
C LEU A 241 11.85 -24.88 -1.30
N VAL A 242 11.34 -24.49 -0.13
CA VAL A 242 11.94 -23.39 0.64
C VAL A 242 13.39 -23.72 1.02
N ARG A 243 13.65 -24.88 1.61
CA ARG A 243 15.01 -25.24 2.05
C ARG A 243 15.98 -25.41 0.86
N PRO A 244 15.68 -26.19 -0.20
CA PRO A 244 16.66 -26.40 -1.28
C PRO A 244 17.07 -25.14 -2.04
N PHE A 245 16.14 -24.20 -2.25
CA PHE A 245 16.42 -22.96 -2.98
C PHE A 245 17.13 -21.91 -2.12
N TRP A 246 16.70 -21.72 -0.87
CA TRP A 246 17.16 -20.60 -0.06
C TRP A 246 18.33 -20.92 0.88
N GLN A 247 18.50 -22.20 1.28
CA GLN A 247 19.60 -22.62 2.16
C GLN A 247 20.99 -22.30 1.59
N PRO A 248 21.29 -22.49 0.28
CA PRO A 248 22.58 -22.13 -0.31
C PRO A 248 22.90 -20.63 -0.24
N LEU A 249 21.87 -19.79 -0.10
CA LEU A 249 21.98 -18.33 -0.07
C LEU A 249 21.82 -17.76 1.34
N LEU A 250 21.81 -18.59 2.39
CA LEU A 250 21.47 -18.16 3.75
C LEU A 250 22.35 -17.00 4.26
N ASP A 251 23.66 -17.05 4.01
CA ASP A 251 24.58 -16.00 4.44
C ASP A 251 24.33 -14.69 3.69
N LEU A 252 23.96 -14.77 2.41
CA LEU A 252 23.58 -13.63 1.58
C LEU A 252 22.26 -13.00 2.06
N LEU A 253 21.29 -13.83 2.44
CA LEU A 253 20.02 -13.38 3.00
C LEU A 253 20.21 -12.67 4.34
N LYS A 254 21.05 -13.22 5.23
CA LYS A 254 21.41 -12.58 6.50
C LYS A 254 22.14 -11.25 6.29
N ALA A 255 23.09 -11.20 5.34
CA ALA A 255 23.77 -9.96 5.00
C ALA A 255 22.79 -8.90 4.46
N SER A 256 21.83 -9.31 3.64
CA SER A 256 20.81 -8.41 3.08
C SER A 256 19.81 -7.93 4.14
N ALA A 257 19.47 -8.76 5.12
CA ALA A 257 18.57 -8.41 6.22
C ALA A 257 19.25 -7.48 7.25
N GLY A 258 20.55 -7.65 7.49
CA GLY A 258 21.33 -6.86 8.44
C GLY A 258 21.91 -5.56 7.87
N ALA A 259 21.97 -5.42 6.54
CA ALA A 259 22.49 -4.21 5.91
C ALA A 259 21.53 -3.03 6.11
N PRO A 260 22.04 -1.81 6.35
CA PRO A 260 21.22 -0.62 6.30
C PRO A 260 20.62 -0.52 4.89
N LEU A 261 19.30 -0.28 4.82
CA LEU A 261 18.57 -0.16 3.57
C LEU A 261 18.94 1.17 2.88
N GLN A 262 20.11 1.17 2.23
CA GLN A 262 20.63 2.31 1.51
C GLN A 262 19.72 2.60 0.31
N CYS A 263 19.26 3.84 0.23
CA CYS A 263 18.46 4.30 -0.91
C CYS A 263 19.33 4.90 -2.01
N LEU A 264 20.60 5.17 -1.71
CA LEU A 264 21.54 5.77 -2.63
C LEU A 264 22.75 4.85 -2.81
N PRO A 265 23.20 4.64 -4.06
CA PRO A 265 24.47 4.00 -4.34
C PRO A 265 25.65 4.64 -3.59
N PRO A 266 26.67 3.87 -3.22
CA PRO A 266 27.90 4.41 -2.67
C PRO A 266 28.55 5.37 -3.67
N GLY A 267 28.72 6.63 -3.29
CA GLY A 267 29.34 7.68 -4.12
C GLY A 267 28.45 8.90 -4.37
N ILE A 268 27.15 8.84 -4.08
CA ILE A 268 26.28 10.02 -4.13
C ILE A 268 26.37 10.77 -2.79
N ALA A 269 26.98 11.95 -2.81
CA ALA A 269 26.98 12.87 -1.68
C ALA A 269 25.72 13.75 -1.73
N LEU A 270 24.91 13.69 -0.68
CA LEU A 270 23.80 14.62 -0.49
C LEU A 270 24.25 15.83 0.32
N ALA A 271 23.61 16.98 0.09
CA ALA A 271 23.80 18.17 0.92
C ALA A 271 23.36 17.87 2.36
N PRO A 272 24.10 18.32 3.39
CA PRO A 272 23.86 17.98 4.79
C PRO A 272 22.52 18.49 5.34
N GLU A 273 21.88 19.44 4.65
CA GLU A 273 20.59 20.02 5.01
C GLU A 273 19.40 19.11 4.64
N ILE A 274 19.61 18.09 3.81
CA ILE A 274 18.53 17.20 3.36
C ILE A 274 18.11 16.28 4.52
N LEU A 275 16.86 16.40 4.96
CA LEU A 275 16.27 15.65 6.07
C LEU A 275 15.67 14.32 5.61
N GLY A 276 15.26 14.24 4.35
CA GLY A 276 14.67 13.06 3.76
C GLY A 276 14.64 13.11 2.23
N LEU A 277 14.66 11.95 1.61
CA LEU A 277 14.65 11.76 0.17
C LEU A 277 13.59 10.71 -0.19
N LEU A 278 12.79 11.00 -1.21
CA LEU A 278 11.90 10.07 -1.88
C LEU A 278 12.17 10.16 -3.39
N LEU A 279 12.65 9.07 -3.96
CA LEU A 279 12.84 8.88 -5.39
C LEU A 279 11.70 8.03 -5.92
N ILE A 280 10.99 8.51 -6.94
CA ILE A 280 9.88 7.79 -7.58
C ILE A 280 10.21 7.62 -9.05
N ASN A 281 10.23 6.37 -9.50
CA ASN A 281 10.22 6.01 -10.91
C ASN A 281 8.81 5.52 -11.26
N GLN A 282 8.03 6.38 -11.90
CA GLN A 282 6.63 6.08 -12.23
C GLN A 282 6.53 5.02 -13.33
N ASP A 283 7.42 5.05 -14.32
CA ASP A 283 7.43 4.09 -15.45
C ASP A 283 7.57 2.65 -14.95
N GLN A 284 8.47 2.45 -13.97
CA GLN A 284 8.71 1.14 -13.37
C GLN A 284 7.87 0.89 -12.11
N ARG A 285 7.11 1.88 -11.64
CA ARG A 285 6.33 1.86 -10.40
C ARG A 285 7.14 1.48 -9.16
N LYS A 286 8.38 1.99 -9.10
CA LYS A 286 9.33 1.73 -8.02
C LYS A 286 9.63 3.03 -7.30
N SER A 287 9.79 2.94 -5.98
CA SER A 287 10.27 4.07 -5.19
C SER A 287 11.38 3.66 -4.23
N LEU A 288 12.26 4.59 -3.92
CA LEU A 288 13.24 4.48 -2.85
C LEU A 288 13.01 5.65 -1.91
N PHE A 289 13.01 5.42 -0.59
CA PHE A 289 12.97 6.53 0.36
C PHE A 289 13.89 6.32 1.56
N THR A 290 14.51 7.40 1.98
CA THR A 290 15.30 7.46 3.22
C THR A 290 14.97 8.74 3.96
N VAL A 291 14.79 8.64 5.28
CA VAL A 291 14.76 9.77 6.21
C VAL A 291 16.09 9.91 6.96
N HIS A 292 17.09 9.13 6.53
CA HIS A 292 18.44 9.11 7.04
C HIS A 292 19.49 9.11 5.92
N PRO A 293 19.55 10.19 5.11
CA PRO A 293 20.41 10.24 3.93
C PRO A 293 21.91 10.09 4.25
N HIS A 294 22.35 10.42 5.48
CA HIS A 294 23.76 10.43 5.87
C HIS A 294 24.20 9.24 6.76
N GLY A 295 23.33 8.25 7.00
CA GLY A 295 23.69 6.96 7.63
C GLY A 295 24.06 6.99 9.12
N SER A 296 24.44 8.13 9.70
CA SER A 296 24.75 8.28 11.13
C SER A 296 23.72 9.18 11.81
N TRP A 297 22.97 8.64 12.77
CA TRP A 297 22.19 9.46 13.70
C TRP A 297 23.18 10.11 14.65
N THR A 298 23.44 11.41 14.50
CA THR A 298 24.02 12.17 15.59
C THR A 298 22.96 12.31 16.67
N GLU A 299 23.18 11.70 17.84
CA GLU A 299 22.41 11.96 19.05
C GLU A 299 22.42 13.48 19.28
N GLY A 300 21.28 14.14 19.01
CA GLY A 300 21.17 15.60 18.99
C GLY A 300 20.36 16.20 17.84
N SER A 301 19.88 15.41 16.87
CA SER A 301 18.97 15.96 15.85
C SER A 301 17.59 16.30 16.46
N GLU A 302 17.14 17.55 16.25
CA GLU A 302 15.92 18.10 16.85
C GLU A 302 14.62 17.37 16.44
N MET A 303 14.60 16.65 15.30
CA MET A 303 13.39 16.08 14.72
C MET A 303 13.45 14.56 14.61
N SER A 304 12.42 13.88 15.12
CA SER A 304 12.34 12.42 15.14
C SER A 304 12.22 11.82 13.72
N LEU A 305 12.61 10.55 13.56
CA LEU A 305 12.41 9.78 12.32
C LEU A 305 10.98 9.87 11.77
N LYS A 306 10.01 9.78 12.69
CA LYS A 306 8.59 9.80 12.35
C LYS A 306 8.16 11.16 11.83
N ASP A 307 8.69 12.23 12.41
CA ASP A 307 8.37 13.60 12.01
C ASP A 307 9.01 13.95 10.67
N ARG A 308 10.25 13.48 10.40
CA ARG A 308 10.88 13.57 9.06
C ARG A 308 10.06 12.88 7.98
N LEU A 309 9.59 11.66 8.26
CA LEU A 309 8.75 10.93 7.32
C LEU A 309 7.40 11.63 7.12
N ARG A 310 6.80 12.18 8.19
CA ARG A 310 5.56 12.97 8.10
C ARG A 310 5.78 14.20 7.22
N ALA A 311 6.85 14.96 7.44
CA ALA A 311 7.19 16.13 6.63
C ALA A 311 7.38 15.77 5.14
N LEU A 312 8.10 14.68 4.84
CA LEU A 312 8.32 14.21 3.47
C LEU A 312 7.00 13.83 2.78
N ARG A 313 6.11 13.15 3.50
CA ARG A 313 4.76 12.79 3.01
C ARG A 313 3.90 14.03 2.77
N SER A 314 3.88 14.98 3.71
CA SER A 314 3.11 16.22 3.59
C SER A 314 3.63 17.08 2.44
N PHE A 315 4.96 17.15 2.27
CA PHE A 315 5.57 17.85 1.15
C PHE A 315 5.21 17.22 -0.19
N TYR A 316 5.29 15.88 -0.32
CA TYR A 316 4.84 15.18 -1.52
C TYR A 316 3.36 15.43 -1.82
N ALA A 317 2.47 15.25 -0.83
CA ALA A 317 1.04 15.46 -1.01
C ALA A 317 0.71 16.91 -1.41
N SER A 318 1.40 17.89 -0.82
CA SER A 318 1.27 19.31 -1.15
C SER A 318 1.77 19.60 -2.57
N ALA A 319 2.93 19.06 -2.94
CA ALA A 319 3.50 19.24 -4.28
C ALA A 319 2.59 18.64 -5.36
N ILE A 320 2.08 17.43 -5.16
CA ILE A 320 1.13 16.80 -6.09
C ILE A 320 -0.15 17.62 -6.17
N SER A 321 -0.72 18.05 -5.04
CA SER A 321 -1.96 18.83 -5.04
C SER A 321 -1.81 20.20 -5.71
N LEU A 322 -0.65 20.86 -5.54
CA LEU A 322 -0.39 22.20 -6.05
C LEU A 322 -0.02 22.21 -7.54
N TYR A 323 0.86 21.30 -7.95
CA TYR A 323 1.43 21.30 -9.30
C TYR A 323 0.76 20.31 -10.25
N PHE A 324 0.03 19.31 -9.72
CA PHE A 324 -0.66 18.28 -10.48
C PHE A 324 -2.10 18.10 -9.98
N PRO A 325 -2.92 19.17 -9.96
CA PRO A 325 -4.31 19.07 -9.51
C PRO A 325 -5.06 18.11 -10.43
N SER A 326 -5.85 17.19 -9.83
CA SER A 326 -6.74 16.32 -10.60
C SER A 326 -7.80 17.19 -11.26
N GLU A 327 -7.72 17.37 -12.58
CA GLU A 327 -8.87 17.87 -13.35
C GLU A 327 -10.04 16.89 -13.16
N LYS A 328 -11.25 17.46 -13.10
CA LYS A 328 -12.49 16.80 -12.67
C LYS A 328 -12.72 15.48 -13.43
N GLN A 329 -13.03 14.41 -12.70
CA GLN A 329 -13.55 13.17 -13.26
C GLN A 329 -14.89 13.46 -13.97
N GLU A 330 -14.87 13.65 -15.28
CA GLU A 330 -16.05 13.42 -16.12
C GLU A 330 -16.13 11.94 -16.47
N GLU A 331 -17.34 11.40 -16.31
CA GLU A 331 -17.75 10.05 -16.64
C GLU A 331 -17.37 9.69 -18.09
N ILE A 332 -16.88 8.47 -18.32
CA ILE A 332 -17.41 7.53 -19.32
C ILE A 332 -16.67 6.19 -19.17
N TYR A 333 -17.46 5.12 -19.13
CA TYR A 333 -17.06 3.73 -19.34
C TYR A 333 -16.06 3.61 -20.51
N GLY A 334 -14.81 3.27 -20.21
CA GLY A 334 -13.82 2.88 -21.23
C GLY A 334 -12.48 3.59 -21.09
N ARG A 335 -11.46 2.83 -20.68
CA ARG A 335 -10.03 3.18 -20.75
C ARG A 335 -9.65 4.58 -20.24
N SER A 336 -9.41 4.69 -18.94
CA SER A 336 -8.60 5.78 -18.40
C SER A 336 -7.19 5.28 -18.09
N LEU A 337 -6.34 5.21 -19.12
CA LEU A 337 -4.90 5.41 -18.95
C LEU A 337 -4.72 6.90 -18.68
N TRP A 338 -4.34 7.27 -17.46
CA TRP A 338 -3.77 8.60 -17.22
C TRP A 338 -2.25 8.47 -17.31
N CYS A 339 -1.74 8.73 -18.50
CA CYS A 339 -0.35 9.07 -18.72
C CYS A 339 -0.16 10.53 -18.31
N LEU A 340 0.94 10.82 -17.59
CA LEU A 340 1.57 12.13 -17.61
C LEU A 340 1.79 12.56 -19.08
N PRO A 341 1.81 13.86 -19.40
CA PRO A 341 2.15 14.30 -20.76
C PRO A 341 3.52 13.71 -21.15
N PRO A 342 3.68 13.20 -22.38
CA PRO A 342 4.91 12.57 -22.82
C PRO A 342 5.94 13.66 -23.07
N TYR A 343 6.73 14.00 -22.05
CA TYR A 343 8.05 14.52 -22.28
C TYR A 343 9.02 13.35 -22.14
N GLU A 344 9.69 13.05 -23.25
CA GLU A 344 10.63 11.95 -23.48
C GLU A 344 11.84 11.99 -22.54
N HIS A 345 11.68 11.77 -21.23
CA HIS A 345 12.75 11.35 -20.33
C HIS A 345 12.10 10.65 -19.15
N SER A 346 12.57 9.45 -18.80
CA SER A 346 12.09 8.68 -17.64
C SER A 346 12.00 9.60 -16.42
N ILE A 347 10.78 9.91 -15.97
CA ILE A 347 10.55 10.91 -14.94
C ILE A 347 10.86 10.26 -13.58
N CYS A 348 12.11 10.40 -13.17
CA CYS A 348 12.51 10.21 -11.78
C CYS A 348 12.11 11.47 -11.01
N THR A 349 11.00 11.42 -10.26
CA THR A 349 10.66 12.51 -9.34
C THR A 349 11.52 12.35 -8.10
N VAL A 350 12.40 13.32 -7.85
CA VAL A 350 13.15 13.42 -6.60
C VAL A 350 12.45 14.43 -5.71
N VAL A 351 12.06 13.96 -4.53
CA VAL A 351 11.44 14.76 -3.48
C VAL A 351 12.43 14.80 -2.33
N ALA A 352 12.98 15.97 -2.05
CA ALA A 352 13.88 16.20 -0.92
C ALA A 352 13.27 17.26 -0.01
N ILE A 353 13.32 17.01 1.29
CA ILE A 353 12.92 17.98 2.33
C ILE A 353 14.13 18.45 3.12
#